data_AF-A0A0D2M708-F1
#
_entry.id   AF-A0A0D2M708-F1
#
_cell.length_a   1.000
_cell.length_b   1.000
_cell.length_c   1.000
_cell.angle_alpha   90.00
_cell.angle_beta   90.00
_cell.angle_gamma   90.00
#
_symmetry.space_group_name_H-M   'P 1'
#
loop_
_entity.id
_entity.type
_entity.pdbx_description
1 polymer ?
#
loop_
_entity_poly.entity_id
_entity_poly.type
_entity_poly.pdbx_seq_one_letter_code
_entity_poly.pdbx_strand_id
1 'polypeptide(L)'
;MHAPPLLPSGKSGGRLRGDDALEEAVTCSAHDSLLFLAASGKAFSVRAWRVPEASRAAAGTAIAQVLGLSSAERFTAMLPAPPSWDGGRHLVMATRGGAVKRTQLSSFASLKTGKRSSGVLAINLEEGDSLVSAGLCENGGVVLLTSSSGRVANFEVDDDTFRSKGRAAAANKGMRLKPGEQVVSMSILLPQQAAAARSQRAALAAAGEDEGEDDDGDDVTGSVEQEGGVDPEEEGPWLVVITSKGIGGRRFRPSVGQTRACAFLLPGGGGAGGTR
;
A
#
# COMPACT_ATOMS: atom_id res chain seq x y z
N MET A 1 15.88 -17.39 -5.02
CA MET A 1 15.43 -17.42 -3.63
C MET A 1 16.24 -16.39 -2.86
N HIS A 2 15.68 -15.23 -2.54
CA HIS A 2 16.33 -14.26 -1.65
C HIS A 2 15.22 -13.74 -0.73
N ALA A 3 15.14 -14.28 0.48
CA ALA A 3 14.28 -13.70 1.50
C ALA A 3 14.80 -12.28 1.80
N PRO A 4 13.93 -11.27 1.93
CA PRO A 4 14.34 -9.97 2.43
C PRO A 4 14.82 -10.12 3.87
N PRO A 5 15.92 -9.45 4.27
CA PRO A 5 16.41 -9.55 5.65
C PRO A 5 15.37 -8.99 6.60
N LEU A 6 15.00 -9.80 7.60
CA LEU A 6 14.21 -9.37 8.74
C LEU A 6 14.98 -8.25 9.46
N LEU A 7 14.37 -7.07 9.55
CA LEU A 7 14.93 -5.96 10.32
C LEU A 7 15.10 -6.39 11.78
N PRO A 8 16.30 -6.26 12.37
CA PRO A 8 16.52 -6.64 13.76
C PRO A 8 15.70 -5.76 14.70
N SER A 9 15.22 -6.38 15.77
CA SER A 9 14.46 -5.81 16.88
C SER A 9 14.94 -4.41 17.32
N GLY A 10 13.96 -3.56 17.67
CA GLY A 10 14.06 -2.12 17.88
C GLY A 10 15.35 -1.64 18.53
N LYS A 11 16.29 -1.19 17.69
CA LYS A 11 17.37 -0.27 18.05
C LYS A 11 17.02 1.07 17.43
N SER A 12 16.96 2.12 18.26
CA SER A 12 16.55 3.48 17.91
C SER A 12 16.91 3.85 16.47
N GLY A 13 15.88 4.19 15.68
CA GLY A 13 16.05 4.89 14.41
C GLY A 13 16.80 6.21 14.64
N GLY A 14 17.33 6.81 13.58
CA GLY A 14 18.17 8.00 13.66
C GLY A 14 17.65 9.13 14.52
N ARG A 15 18.53 10.07 14.86
CA ARG A 15 18.12 11.28 15.59
C ARG A 15 17.25 12.13 14.67
N LEU A 16 15.94 11.91 14.78
CA LEU A 16 14.89 12.71 14.18
C LEU A 16 15.03 14.15 14.71
N ARG A 17 14.89 15.16 13.86
CA ARG A 17 14.93 16.56 14.29
C ARG A 17 13.56 16.96 14.81
N GLY A 18 13.47 17.39 16.05
CA GLY A 18 12.19 17.82 16.64
C GLY A 18 11.15 16.70 16.59
N ASP A 19 10.05 16.95 15.87
CA ASP A 19 8.90 16.05 15.71
C ASP A 19 8.95 15.20 14.42
N ASP A 20 10.10 15.09 13.75
CA ASP A 20 10.24 14.19 12.60
C ASP A 20 9.95 12.73 13.01
N ALA A 21 9.34 11.94 12.13
CA ALA A 21 9.11 10.51 12.31
C ALA A 21 9.52 9.73 11.06
N LEU A 22 9.90 8.46 11.24
CA LEU A 22 10.13 7.57 10.10
C LEU A 22 8.78 7.19 9.47
N GLU A 23 8.50 7.69 8.27
CA GLU A 23 7.25 7.42 7.55
C GLU A 23 7.35 6.15 6.69
N GLU A 24 8.44 5.98 5.94
CA GLU A 24 8.60 4.88 4.98
C GLU A 24 10.07 4.42 4.93
N ALA A 25 10.28 3.12 4.76
CA ALA A 25 11.59 2.52 4.53
C ALA A 25 11.50 1.49 3.41
N VAL A 26 12.45 1.53 2.48
CA VAL A 26 12.49 0.65 1.31
C VAL A 26 13.84 -0.05 1.24
N THR A 27 13.84 -1.31 0.82
CA THR A 27 15.07 -2.05 0.47
C THR A 27 15.17 -2.13 -1.04
N CYS A 28 16.34 -1.77 -1.59
CA CYS A 28 16.58 -1.77 -3.03
C CYS A 28 18.07 -1.99 -3.33
N SER A 29 18.38 -2.32 -4.60
CA SER A 29 19.74 -2.32 -5.11
C SER A 29 20.23 -0.90 -5.41
N ALA A 30 21.53 -0.66 -5.34
CA ALA A 30 22.13 0.64 -5.67
C ALA A 30 21.78 1.12 -7.09
N HIS A 31 21.63 0.19 -8.04
CA HIS A 31 21.28 0.51 -9.43
C HIS A 31 19.79 0.72 -9.67
N ASP A 32 18.93 0.42 -8.70
CA ASP A 32 17.49 0.64 -8.82
C ASP A 32 17.18 2.14 -8.95
N SER A 33 16.01 2.41 -9.54
CA SER A 33 15.42 3.73 -9.53
C SER A 33 14.38 3.79 -8.41
N LEU A 34 14.51 4.76 -7.51
CA LEU A 34 13.49 5.07 -6.52
C LEU A 34 12.44 5.98 -7.17
N LEU A 35 11.22 5.48 -7.31
CA LEU A 35 10.05 6.21 -7.78
C LEU A 35 9.36 6.88 -6.60
N PHE A 36 9.14 8.19 -6.71
CA PHE A 36 8.39 8.97 -5.74
C PHE A 36 7.09 9.42 -6.35
N LEU A 37 5.97 9.10 -5.70
CA LEU A 37 4.65 9.47 -6.16
C LEU A 37 4.13 10.62 -5.30
N ALA A 38 3.81 11.74 -5.92
CA ALA A 38 3.32 12.92 -5.24
C ALA A 38 1.79 12.92 -5.16
N ALA A 39 1.26 13.54 -4.10
CA ALA A 39 -0.17 13.78 -3.90
C ALA A 39 -0.81 14.55 -5.08
N SER A 40 -0.01 15.32 -5.83
CA SER A 40 -0.39 16.01 -7.07
C SER A 40 -0.58 15.09 -8.28
N GLY A 41 -0.36 13.77 -8.14
CA GLY A 41 -0.49 12.79 -9.22
C GLY A 41 0.74 12.71 -10.15
N LYS A 42 1.85 13.35 -9.77
CA LYS A 42 3.12 13.29 -10.50
C LYS A 42 4.05 12.21 -9.94
N ALA A 43 4.81 11.58 -10.83
CA ALA A 43 5.90 10.67 -10.50
C ALA A 43 7.26 11.34 -10.73
N PHE A 44 8.17 11.14 -9.78
CA PHE A 44 9.56 11.56 -9.84
C PHE A 44 10.47 10.34 -9.68
N SER A 45 11.72 10.44 -10.12
CA SER A 45 12.67 9.34 -10.01
C SER A 45 14.08 9.83 -9.67
N VAL A 46 14.76 9.08 -8.82
CA VAL A 46 16.21 9.21 -8.58
C VAL A 46 16.85 7.83 -8.58
N ARG A 47 18.07 7.70 -9.10
CA ARG A 47 18.84 6.47 -8.92
C ARG A 47 19.20 6.29 -7.45
N ALA A 48 19.09 5.08 -6.90
CA ALA A 48 19.34 4.83 -5.49
C ALA A 48 20.76 5.26 -5.07
N TRP A 49 21.78 4.99 -5.88
CA TRP A 49 23.16 5.45 -5.66
C TRP A 49 23.35 6.98 -5.64
N ARG A 50 22.36 7.78 -6.06
CA ARG A 50 22.40 9.25 -5.95
C ARG A 50 21.82 9.76 -4.63
N VAL A 51 21.16 8.91 -3.85
CA VAL A 51 20.72 9.25 -2.51
C VAL A 51 21.97 9.36 -1.63
N PRO A 52 22.21 10.49 -0.96
CA PRO A 52 23.39 10.65 -0.12
C PRO A 52 23.42 9.63 1.01
N GLU A 53 24.52 8.89 1.10
CA GLU A 53 24.75 7.98 2.22
C GLU A 53 24.87 8.78 3.52
N ALA A 54 24.21 8.31 4.56
CA ALA A 54 24.22 8.94 5.87
C ALA A 54 24.26 7.88 6.96
N SER A 55 24.96 8.18 8.06
CA SER A 55 24.93 7.30 9.23
C SER A 55 23.50 7.17 9.76
N ARG A 56 23.18 6.07 10.43
CA ARG A 56 21.86 5.87 11.04
C ARG A 56 21.46 7.03 11.94
N ALA A 57 22.39 7.66 12.65
CA ALA A 57 22.12 8.77 13.57
C ALA A 57 21.95 10.14 12.89
N ALA A 58 22.25 10.27 11.60
CA ALA A 58 22.13 11.52 10.86
C ALA A 58 20.68 11.83 10.49
N ALA A 59 20.36 13.11 10.35
CA ALA A 59 19.04 13.57 9.92
C ALA A 59 18.72 13.28 8.43
N GLY A 60 19.70 12.77 7.67
CA GLY A 60 19.56 12.55 6.23
C GLY A 60 19.60 13.84 5.40
N THR A 61 19.22 13.71 4.13
CA THR A 61 19.11 14.83 3.18
C THR A 61 17.66 15.05 2.81
N ALA A 62 17.20 16.29 2.73
CA ALA A 62 15.82 16.60 2.36
C ALA A 62 15.50 16.06 0.95
N ILE A 63 14.35 15.39 0.80
CA ILE A 63 13.94 14.78 -0.47
C ILE A 63 13.84 15.82 -1.61
N ALA A 64 13.43 17.05 -1.28
CA ALA A 64 13.39 18.16 -2.24
C ALA A 64 14.77 18.47 -2.82
N GLN A 65 15.86 18.33 -2.05
CA GLN A 65 17.23 18.55 -2.53
C GLN A 65 17.72 17.39 -3.40
N VAL A 66 17.35 16.16 -3.04
CA VAL A 66 17.71 14.94 -3.79
C VAL A 66 17.03 14.94 -5.17
N LEU A 67 15.74 15.29 -5.20
CA LEU A 67 14.96 15.37 -6.44
C LEU A 67 15.12 16.70 -7.20
N GLY A 68 15.64 17.74 -6.55
CA GLY A 68 15.80 19.08 -7.12
C GLY A 68 14.46 19.77 -7.39
N LEU A 69 13.50 19.64 -6.47
CA LEU A 69 12.17 20.22 -6.61
C LEU A 69 12.21 21.74 -6.43
N SER A 70 11.55 22.47 -7.33
CA SER A 70 11.34 23.92 -7.21
C SER A 70 10.08 24.28 -6.40
N SER A 71 9.14 23.34 -6.29
CA SER A 71 7.90 23.47 -5.53
C SER A 71 7.81 22.39 -4.47
N ALA A 72 7.14 22.70 -3.35
CA ALA A 72 6.83 21.69 -2.34
C ALA A 72 5.85 20.65 -2.90
N GLU A 73 6.25 19.39 -2.89
CA GLU A 73 5.42 18.24 -3.22
C GLU A 73 5.31 17.37 -1.97
N ARG A 74 4.11 16.85 -1.69
CA ARG A 74 3.90 15.83 -0.66
C ARG A 74 3.97 14.47 -1.33
N PHE A 75 4.89 13.61 -0.91
CA PHE A 75 4.99 12.25 -1.44
C PHE A 75 4.08 11.30 -0.67
N THR A 76 3.47 10.35 -1.39
CA THR A 76 2.53 9.35 -0.87
C THR A 76 3.07 7.93 -0.97
N ALA A 77 4.17 7.73 -1.71
CA ALA A 77 4.86 6.44 -1.81
C ALA A 77 6.30 6.59 -2.34
N MET A 78 7.19 5.70 -1.90
CA MET A 78 8.55 5.52 -2.40
C MET A 78 8.77 4.07 -2.86
N LEU A 79 8.75 3.83 -4.18
CA LEU A 79 8.75 2.48 -4.75
C LEU A 79 10.06 2.18 -5.50
N PRO A 80 10.73 1.05 -5.24
CA PRO A 80 11.93 0.68 -5.96
C PRO A 80 11.57 0.03 -7.30
N ALA A 81 12.15 0.53 -8.39
CA ALA A 81 12.01 -0.01 -9.73
C ALA A 81 13.38 -0.53 -10.22
N PRO A 82 13.48 -1.80 -10.65
CA PRO A 82 14.74 -2.34 -11.13
C PRO A 82 15.16 -1.66 -12.44
N PRO A 83 16.45 -1.72 -12.83
CA PRO A 83 16.94 -1.15 -14.08
C PRO A 83 16.27 -1.69 -15.33
N SER A 84 15.72 -2.90 -15.26
CA SER A 84 15.06 -3.56 -16.37
C SER A 84 13.67 -2.98 -16.65
N TRP A 85 13.01 -2.37 -15.65
CA TRP A 85 11.62 -1.87 -15.71
C TRP A 85 10.60 -2.88 -16.26
N ASP A 86 11.00 -4.15 -16.34
CA ASP A 86 10.28 -5.26 -16.91
C ASP A 86 9.74 -6.17 -15.81
N GLY A 87 8.92 -7.15 -16.21
CA GLY A 87 8.51 -8.24 -15.34
C GLY A 87 7.05 -8.25 -14.90
N GLY A 88 6.11 -7.83 -15.75
CA GLY A 88 4.67 -7.99 -15.46
C GLY A 88 4.16 -7.22 -14.24
N ARG A 89 4.97 -6.29 -13.72
CA ARG A 89 4.61 -5.43 -12.59
C ARG A 89 3.91 -4.17 -13.06
N HIS A 90 2.92 -3.77 -12.27
CA HIS A 90 2.14 -2.57 -12.49
C HIS A 90 2.23 -1.67 -11.28
N LEU A 91 2.25 -0.37 -11.54
CA LEU A 91 1.98 0.64 -10.53
C LEU A 91 0.47 0.77 -10.37
N VAL A 92 -0.03 0.53 -9.16
CA VAL A 92 -1.40 0.82 -8.76
C VAL A 92 -1.39 2.11 -7.96
N MET A 93 -2.34 2.98 -8.27
CA MET A 93 -2.55 4.27 -7.63
C MET A 93 -3.99 4.37 -7.16
N ALA A 94 -4.20 4.93 -5.98
CA ALA A 94 -5.51 5.22 -5.42
C ALA A 94 -5.61 6.70 -5.04
N THR A 95 -6.74 7.33 -5.38
CA THR A 95 -7.03 8.73 -5.06
C THR A 95 -7.96 8.83 -3.86
N ARG A 96 -7.97 10.02 -3.24
CA ARG A 96 -8.85 10.36 -2.12
C ARG A 96 -10.33 10.21 -2.50
N GLY A 97 -10.68 10.57 -3.73
CA GLY A 97 -12.02 10.43 -4.31
C GLY A 97 -12.44 8.99 -4.66
N GLY A 98 -11.59 7.99 -4.42
CA GLY A 98 -11.93 6.59 -4.67
C GLY A 98 -11.66 6.12 -6.10
N ALA A 99 -10.96 6.91 -6.91
CA ALA A 99 -10.48 6.47 -8.21
C ALA A 99 -9.22 5.60 -8.04
N VAL A 100 -9.10 4.58 -8.89
CA VAL A 100 -7.93 3.69 -8.94
C VAL A 100 -7.40 3.59 -10.34
N LYS A 101 -6.08 3.44 -10.46
CA LYS A 101 -5.42 3.31 -11.75
C LYS A 101 -4.29 2.30 -11.70
N ARG A 102 -4.30 1.39 -12.67
CA ARG A 102 -3.21 0.47 -12.95
C ARG A 102 -2.47 0.93 -14.19
N THR A 103 -1.15 1.08 -14.09
CA THR A 103 -0.28 1.41 -15.22
C THR A 103 0.94 0.52 -15.19
N GLN A 104 1.35 -0.03 -16.34
CA GLN A 104 2.58 -0.82 -16.45
C GLN A 104 3.78 -0.04 -15.92
N LEU A 105 4.63 -0.69 -15.12
CA LEU A 105 5.81 -0.04 -14.53
C LEU A 105 6.76 0.51 -15.61
N SER A 106 6.88 -0.18 -16.74
CA SER A 106 7.64 0.24 -17.92
C SER A 106 7.23 1.60 -18.47
N SER A 107 5.99 2.05 -18.25
CA SER A 107 5.52 3.39 -18.66
C SER A 107 6.25 4.55 -17.97
N PHE A 108 7.03 4.23 -16.92
CA PHE A 108 7.84 5.17 -16.15
C PHE A 108 9.34 5.05 -16.44
N ALA A 109 9.78 4.12 -17.31
CA ALA A 109 11.19 3.88 -17.58
C ALA A 109 11.93 5.08 -18.20
N SER A 110 11.22 5.93 -18.95
CA SER A 110 11.78 7.13 -19.60
C SER A 110 11.81 8.37 -18.70
N LEU A 111 11.52 8.21 -17.40
CA LEU A 111 11.62 9.27 -16.41
C LEU A 111 13.03 9.86 -16.38
N LYS A 112 13.13 11.18 -16.58
CA LYS A 112 14.35 11.91 -16.25
C LYS A 112 14.63 11.77 -14.75
N THR A 113 15.88 11.46 -14.40
CA THR A 113 16.28 11.16 -13.02
C THR A 113 17.02 12.32 -12.35
N GLY A 114 16.72 12.56 -11.07
CA GLY A 114 17.35 13.59 -10.22
C GLY A 114 16.96 15.03 -10.59
N LYS A 115 17.85 15.99 -10.29
CA LYS A 115 17.60 17.46 -10.35
C LYS A 115 17.09 18.06 -11.68
N ARG A 116 17.09 17.28 -12.78
CA ARG A 116 16.55 17.71 -14.08
C ARG A 116 15.13 17.20 -14.32
N SER A 117 14.53 16.54 -13.33
CA SER A 117 13.19 15.99 -13.42
C SER A 117 12.16 17.01 -12.97
N SER A 118 11.26 17.40 -13.87
CA SER A 118 10.05 18.17 -13.52
C SER A 118 8.92 17.30 -12.98
N GLY A 119 9.18 16.00 -12.79
CA GLY A 119 8.16 14.97 -12.65
C GLY A 119 7.40 14.73 -13.96
N VAL A 120 6.67 13.61 -14.02
CA VAL A 120 5.74 13.29 -15.11
C VAL A 120 4.37 12.98 -14.56
N LEU A 121 3.32 13.23 -15.34
CA LEU A 121 1.97 12.81 -15.00
C LEU A 121 1.93 11.29 -14.82
N ALA A 122 1.50 10.80 -13.66
CA ALA A 122 1.28 9.39 -13.35
C ALA A 122 -0.22 9.05 -13.43
N ILE A 123 -1.05 9.92 -12.85
CA ILE A 123 -2.51 9.85 -12.85
C ILE A 123 -3.08 11.24 -13.10
N ASN A 124 -4.15 11.32 -13.90
CA ASN A 124 -4.92 12.55 -14.03
C ASN A 124 -5.90 12.63 -12.87
N LEU A 125 -5.82 13.71 -12.08
CA LEU A 125 -6.68 13.93 -10.93
C LEU A 125 -7.83 14.86 -11.29
N GLU A 126 -9.01 14.59 -10.73
CA GLU A 126 -10.12 15.54 -10.79
C GLU A 126 -9.85 16.74 -9.88
N GLU A 127 -10.57 17.84 -10.12
CA GLU A 127 -10.44 19.04 -9.30
C GLU A 127 -10.78 18.75 -7.83
N GLY A 128 -9.87 19.12 -6.91
CA GLY A 128 -10.02 18.85 -5.48
C GLY A 128 -9.68 17.41 -5.04
N ASP A 129 -9.27 16.53 -5.97
CA ASP A 129 -8.77 15.20 -5.65
C ASP A 129 -7.24 15.19 -5.42
N SER A 130 -6.74 14.12 -4.81
CA SER A 130 -5.32 13.93 -4.53
C SER A 130 -4.98 12.45 -4.51
N LEU A 131 -3.77 12.09 -4.93
CA LEU A 131 -3.26 10.74 -4.75
C LEU A 131 -3.06 10.48 -3.24
N VAL A 132 -3.54 9.34 -2.74
CA VAL A 132 -3.41 8.95 -1.32
C VAL A 132 -2.47 7.79 -1.10
N SER A 133 -2.37 6.87 -2.06
CA SER A 133 -1.49 5.71 -1.97
C SER A 133 -1.10 5.21 -3.34
N ALA A 134 0.09 4.63 -3.43
CA ALA A 134 0.54 3.91 -4.61
C ALA A 134 1.40 2.71 -4.20
N GLY A 135 1.36 1.65 -5.01
CA GLY A 135 2.12 0.43 -4.74
C GLY A 135 2.35 -0.39 -6.00
N LEU A 136 3.28 -1.33 -5.93
CA LEU A 136 3.53 -2.27 -7.01
C LEU A 136 2.66 -3.52 -6.85
N CYS A 137 2.09 -3.99 -7.95
CA CYS A 137 1.33 -5.22 -7.99
C CYS A 137 1.72 -6.07 -9.21
N GLU A 138 1.27 -7.32 -9.18
CA GLU A 138 1.34 -8.28 -10.28
C GLU A 138 -0.06 -8.83 -10.54
N ASN A 139 -0.28 -9.41 -11.71
CA ASN A 139 -1.54 -10.10 -12.01
C ASN A 139 -1.76 -11.25 -11.01
N GLY A 140 -3.01 -11.43 -10.57
CA GLY A 140 -3.41 -12.39 -9.53
C GLY A 140 -3.27 -11.85 -8.09
N GLY A 141 -2.77 -10.64 -7.92
CA GLY A 141 -2.80 -9.92 -6.64
C GLY A 141 -4.20 -9.37 -6.31
N VAL A 142 -4.35 -8.79 -5.12
CA VAL A 142 -5.61 -8.16 -4.67
C VAL A 142 -5.31 -6.75 -4.17
N VAL A 143 -6.13 -5.78 -4.59
CA VAL A 143 -6.09 -4.41 -4.05
C VAL A 143 -7.17 -4.28 -3.00
N LEU A 144 -6.83 -3.72 -1.85
CA LEU A 144 -7.76 -3.33 -0.79
C LEU A 144 -7.74 -1.81 -0.65
N LEU A 145 -8.90 -1.18 -0.69
CA LEU A 145 -9.10 0.24 -0.42
C LEU A 145 -9.86 0.38 0.89
N THR A 146 -9.45 1.32 1.74
CA THR A 146 -10.15 1.59 3.00
C THR A 146 -10.66 3.04 3.01
N SER A 147 -11.93 3.23 3.40
CA SER A 147 -12.54 4.55 3.56
C SER A 147 -12.33 5.11 4.97
N SER A 148 -12.56 6.41 5.13
CA SER A 148 -12.58 7.10 6.43
C SER A 148 -13.68 6.60 7.39
N SER A 149 -14.71 5.92 6.87
CA SER A 149 -15.76 5.29 7.66
C SER A 149 -15.46 3.84 8.07
N GLY A 150 -14.31 3.30 7.65
CA GLY A 150 -13.91 1.92 7.93
C GLY A 150 -14.43 0.90 6.92
N ARG A 151 -15.05 1.32 5.83
CA ARG A 151 -15.47 0.43 4.74
C ARG A 151 -14.24 -0.03 3.97
N VAL A 152 -14.23 -1.30 3.57
CA VAL A 152 -13.18 -1.87 2.74
C VAL A 152 -13.79 -2.34 1.42
N ALA A 153 -13.22 -1.88 0.31
CA ALA A 153 -13.49 -2.45 -1.01
C ALA A 153 -12.25 -3.23 -1.44
N ASN A 154 -12.45 -4.39 -2.07
CA ASN A 154 -11.34 -5.17 -2.61
C ASN A 154 -11.70 -5.72 -4.00
N PHE A 155 -10.68 -5.88 -4.83
CA PHE A 155 -10.82 -6.45 -6.18
C PHE A 155 -9.51 -7.09 -6.62
N GLU A 156 -9.63 -8.10 -7.49
CA GLU A 156 -8.47 -8.79 -8.05
C GLU A 156 -7.78 -7.94 -9.11
N VAL A 157 -6.46 -8.12 -9.21
CA VAL A 157 -5.63 -7.51 -10.25
C VAL A 157 -5.55 -8.47 -11.42
N ASP A 158 -6.38 -8.25 -12.42
CA ASP A 158 -6.34 -8.96 -13.68
C ASP A 158 -6.72 -8.02 -14.84
N ASP A 159 -6.66 -8.51 -16.07
CA ASP A 159 -6.92 -7.70 -17.27
C ASP A 159 -8.41 -7.45 -17.53
N ASP A 160 -9.30 -8.27 -16.95
CA ASP A 160 -10.74 -8.19 -17.12
C ASP A 160 -11.36 -7.21 -16.10
N THR A 161 -11.02 -7.37 -14.82
CA THR A 161 -11.51 -6.60 -13.68
C THR A 161 -10.81 -5.24 -13.57
N PHE A 162 -9.47 -5.20 -13.74
CA PHE A 162 -8.69 -3.99 -13.50
C PHE A 162 -7.68 -3.67 -14.60
N ARG A 163 -8.13 -3.60 -15.86
CA ARG A 163 -7.29 -3.35 -17.03
C ARG A 163 -6.23 -2.24 -16.85
N SER A 164 -4.99 -2.54 -17.22
CA SER A 164 -3.88 -1.58 -17.24
C SER A 164 -4.10 -0.50 -18.31
N LYS A 165 -3.91 0.76 -17.93
CA LYS A 165 -4.02 1.93 -18.80
C LYS A 165 -2.76 2.80 -18.77
N GLY A 166 -2.53 3.57 -19.83
CA GLY A 166 -1.40 4.50 -19.91
C GLY A 166 -1.52 5.69 -18.94
N ARG A 167 -0.41 6.40 -18.71
CA ARG A 167 -0.30 7.49 -17.72
C ARG A 167 -1.30 8.64 -17.92
N ALA A 168 -1.64 8.99 -19.16
CA ALA A 168 -2.59 10.05 -19.48
C ALA A 168 -4.07 9.60 -19.48
N ALA A 169 -4.34 8.29 -19.44
CA ALA A 169 -5.70 7.77 -19.50
C ALA A 169 -6.49 8.04 -18.19
N ALA A 170 -7.81 8.09 -18.30
CA ALA A 170 -8.69 8.22 -17.15
C ALA A 170 -8.56 7.01 -16.19
N ALA A 171 -8.63 7.29 -14.89
CA ALA A 171 -8.68 6.28 -13.84
C ALA A 171 -10.02 5.52 -13.85
N ASN A 172 -10.06 4.36 -13.20
CA ASN A 172 -11.29 3.60 -12.97
C ASN A 172 -11.89 3.99 -11.62
N LYS A 173 -13.19 3.75 -11.44
CA LYS A 173 -13.82 3.84 -10.13
C LYS A 173 -13.42 2.61 -9.31
N GLY A 174 -12.76 2.80 -8.16
CA GLY A 174 -12.32 1.70 -7.30
C GLY A 174 -13.22 1.51 -6.08
N MET A 175 -13.67 2.60 -5.46
CA MET A 175 -14.58 2.57 -4.32
C MET A 175 -15.70 3.58 -4.53
N ARG A 176 -16.95 3.16 -4.28
CA ARG A 176 -18.08 4.10 -4.17
C ARG A 176 -18.10 4.65 -2.75
N LEU A 177 -17.87 5.95 -2.64
CA LEU A 177 -17.87 6.67 -1.36
C LEU A 177 -19.25 7.28 -1.10
N LYS A 178 -19.69 7.27 0.17
CA LYS A 178 -20.84 8.06 0.61
C LYS A 178 -20.46 9.54 0.70
N PRO A 179 -21.42 10.49 0.68
CA PRO A 179 -21.12 11.91 0.84
C PRO A 179 -20.28 12.18 2.10
N GLY A 180 -19.14 12.86 1.94
CA GLY A 180 -18.21 13.18 3.03
C GLY A 180 -17.20 12.07 3.37
N GLU A 181 -17.31 10.88 2.78
CA GLU A 181 -16.30 9.83 2.90
C GLU A 181 -15.15 10.05 1.91
N GLN A 182 -13.98 9.53 2.27
CA GLN A 182 -12.80 9.54 1.41
C GLN A 182 -12.00 8.25 1.60
N VAL A 183 -11.25 7.85 0.59
CA VAL A 183 -10.24 6.80 0.74
C VAL A 183 -9.12 7.33 1.62
N VAL A 184 -8.73 6.55 2.64
CA VAL A 184 -7.65 6.88 3.57
C VAL A 184 -6.41 6.03 3.34
N SER A 185 -6.55 4.84 2.76
CA SER A 185 -5.41 3.97 2.45
C SER A 185 -5.72 2.93 1.39
N MET A 186 -4.65 2.36 0.84
CA MET A 186 -4.67 1.21 -0.04
C MET A 186 -3.60 0.21 0.42
N SER A 187 -3.93 -1.08 0.32
CA SER A 187 -2.99 -2.18 0.52
C SER A 187 -3.06 -3.14 -0.67
N ILE A 188 -1.94 -3.79 -0.97
CA ILE A 188 -1.84 -4.73 -2.08
C ILE A 188 -1.38 -6.07 -1.52
N LEU A 189 -2.15 -7.12 -1.80
CA LEU A 189 -1.72 -8.50 -1.58
C LEU A 189 -1.06 -9.02 -2.85
N LEU A 190 0.14 -9.56 -2.70
CA LEU A 190 0.82 -10.29 -3.77
C LEU A 190 0.05 -11.58 -4.11
N PRO A 191 0.20 -12.15 -5.32
CA PRO A 191 -0.55 -13.33 -5.73
C PRO A 191 -0.48 -14.50 -4.73
N GLN A 192 0.69 -14.76 -4.15
CA GLN A 192 0.86 -15.81 -3.13
C GLN A 192 0.11 -15.49 -1.82
N GLN A 193 0.02 -14.21 -1.44
CA GLN A 193 -0.70 -13.78 -0.24
C GLN A 193 -2.21 -13.86 -0.47
N ALA A 194 -2.67 -13.46 -1.65
CA ALA A 194 -4.06 -13.61 -2.05
C ALA A 194 -4.49 -15.08 -2.09
N ALA A 195 -3.63 -15.96 -2.61
CA ALA A 195 -3.88 -17.41 -2.61
C ALA A 195 -3.99 -17.97 -1.18
N ALA A 196 -3.06 -17.61 -0.29
CA ALA A 196 -3.10 -18.03 1.11
C ALA A 196 -4.38 -17.55 1.82
N ALA A 197 -4.77 -16.29 1.62
CA ALA A 197 -5.99 -15.72 2.18
C ALA A 197 -7.26 -16.47 1.70
N ARG A 198 -7.32 -16.83 0.40
CA ARG A 198 -8.43 -17.62 -0.15
C ARG A 198 -8.49 -19.03 0.44
N SER A 199 -7.35 -19.71 0.58
CA SER A 199 -7.28 -21.04 1.18
C SER A 199 -7.73 -21.03 2.65
N GLN A 200 -7.29 -20.06 3.44
CA GLN A 200 -7.70 -19.92 4.84
C GLN A 200 -9.21 -19.62 4.95
N ARG A 201 -9.74 -18.75 4.09
CA ARG A 201 -11.19 -18.49 4.02
C ARG A 201 -11.99 -19.74 3.67
N ALA A 202 -11.53 -20.54 2.72
CA ALA A 202 -12.17 -21.80 2.36
C ALA A 202 -12.13 -22.83 3.50
N ALA A 203 -11.02 -22.92 4.23
CA ALA A 203 -10.90 -23.79 5.40
C ALA A 203 -11.83 -23.36 6.55
N LEU A 204 -11.93 -22.05 6.82
CA LEU A 204 -12.86 -21.50 7.81
C LEU A 204 -14.33 -21.74 7.42
N ALA A 205 -14.66 -21.56 6.14
CA ALA A 205 -16.02 -21.82 5.63
C ALA A 205 -16.37 -23.32 5.68
N ALA A 206 -15.40 -24.22 5.47
CA ALA A 206 -15.62 -25.65 5.62
C ALA A 206 -15.73 -26.11 7.08
N ALA A 207 -15.23 -25.31 8.03
CA ALA A 207 -15.27 -25.60 9.47
C ALA A 207 -16.48 -24.97 10.19
N GLY A 208 -17.21 -24.07 9.54
CA GLY A 208 -18.47 -23.48 10.04
C GLY A 208 -19.67 -24.03 9.26
N GLU A 209 -20.61 -24.65 9.96
CA GLU A 209 -21.90 -25.07 9.42
C GLU A 209 -22.77 -23.84 9.07
N ASP A 210 -23.38 -23.88 7.88
CA ASP A 210 -24.60 -23.19 7.43
C ASP A 210 -24.92 -21.80 8.01
N GLU A 211 -24.53 -20.73 7.30
CA GLU A 211 -25.26 -19.46 7.34
C GLU A 211 -25.72 -19.11 5.92
N GLY A 212 -27.00 -19.43 5.66
CA GLY A 212 -27.97 -18.58 4.97
C GLY A 212 -27.54 -17.86 3.69
N GLU A 213 -28.12 -18.29 2.58
CA GLU A 213 -28.17 -17.59 1.31
C GLU A 213 -28.96 -16.27 1.46
N ASP A 214 -28.27 -15.14 1.62
CA ASP A 214 -28.85 -13.80 1.46
C ASP A 214 -28.50 -13.26 0.07
N ASP A 215 -29.41 -13.53 -0.88
CA ASP A 215 -29.54 -12.85 -2.16
C ASP A 215 -30.18 -11.47 -1.92
N ASP A 216 -29.37 -10.41 -1.91
CA ASP A 216 -29.61 -9.16 -2.65
C ASP A 216 -28.57 -8.11 -2.26
N GLY A 217 -28.07 -7.37 -3.25
CA GLY A 217 -27.04 -6.35 -3.04
C GLY A 217 -27.51 -5.19 -2.18
N ASP A 218 -27.08 -5.13 -0.91
CA ASP A 218 -26.78 -3.89 -0.20
C ASP A 218 -25.92 -4.15 1.04
N ASP A 219 -25.28 -3.09 1.55
CA ASP A 219 -24.43 -3.04 2.76
C ASP A 219 -24.79 -4.07 3.87
N VAL A 220 -23.92 -5.06 4.10
CA VAL A 220 -24.01 -5.93 5.30
C VAL A 220 -23.70 -5.09 6.55
N THR A 221 -24.75 -4.82 7.33
CA THR A 221 -24.69 -4.25 8.68
C THR A 221 -24.99 -5.36 9.69
N GLY A 222 -23.95 -5.93 10.29
CA GLY A 222 -24.07 -6.89 11.37
C GLY A 222 -23.19 -6.47 12.54
N SER A 223 -23.81 -6.10 13.66
CA SER A 223 -23.15 -5.84 14.94
C SER A 223 -22.92 -7.16 15.68
N VAL A 224 -21.66 -7.53 15.94
CA VAL A 224 -21.31 -8.65 16.81
C VAL A 224 -20.24 -8.19 17.79
N GLU A 225 -20.60 -8.19 19.08
CA GLU A 225 -19.68 -8.08 20.20
C GLU A 225 -19.09 -9.47 20.47
N GLN A 226 -17.84 -9.72 20.07
CA GLN A 226 -17.12 -10.89 20.57
C GLN A 226 -15.61 -10.62 20.64
N GLU A 227 -15.09 -10.54 21.86
CA GLU A 227 -13.66 -10.50 22.15
C GLU A 227 -13.05 -11.90 21.98
N GLY A 228 -12.64 -12.24 20.77
CA GLY A 228 -11.86 -13.45 20.47
C GLY A 228 -10.41 -13.10 20.20
N GLY A 229 -9.50 -13.48 21.10
CA GLY A 229 -8.06 -13.43 20.85
C GLY A 229 -7.65 -14.38 19.73
N VAL A 230 -6.84 -13.90 18.79
CA VAL A 230 -6.24 -14.75 17.74
C VAL A 230 -4.96 -15.36 18.30
N ASP A 231 -4.84 -16.69 18.24
CA ASP A 231 -3.63 -17.40 18.64
C ASP A 231 -2.44 -16.97 17.76
N PRO A 232 -1.27 -16.65 18.34
CA PRO A 232 -0.10 -16.18 17.61
C PRO A 232 0.54 -17.23 16.69
N GLU A 233 0.02 -18.45 16.67
CA GLU A 233 0.50 -19.58 15.87
C GLU A 233 -0.25 -19.77 14.53
N GLU A 234 -1.34 -19.05 14.26
CA GLU A 234 -1.98 -19.10 12.94
C GLU A 234 -1.11 -18.40 11.88
N GLU A 235 -0.61 -19.17 10.91
CA GLU A 235 0.04 -18.63 9.72
C GLU A 235 -1.00 -18.07 8.75
N GLY A 236 -1.05 -16.73 8.61
CA GLY A 236 -1.90 -16.08 7.63
C GLY A 236 -1.43 -14.67 7.27
N PRO A 237 -1.78 -14.15 6.09
CA PRO A 237 -1.64 -12.73 5.81
C PRO A 237 -2.68 -11.94 6.64
N TRP A 238 -2.23 -11.24 7.67
CA TRP A 238 -3.10 -10.45 8.54
C TRP A 238 -3.29 -9.03 8.02
N LEU A 239 -4.54 -8.57 7.98
CA LEU A 239 -4.87 -7.16 7.80
C LEU A 239 -5.07 -6.51 9.17
N VAL A 240 -4.16 -5.63 9.56
CA VAL A 240 -4.30 -4.84 10.79
C VAL A 240 -4.85 -3.48 10.45
N VAL A 241 -6.00 -3.10 11.02
CA VAL A 241 -6.59 -1.76 10.84
C VAL A 241 -6.44 -0.96 12.12
N ILE A 242 -5.61 0.08 12.09
CA ILE A 242 -5.41 0.98 13.22
C ILE A 242 -6.33 2.19 13.04
N THR A 243 -6.97 2.67 14.12
CA THR A 243 -7.80 3.87 14.11
C THR A 243 -7.13 4.98 14.92
N SER A 244 -7.53 6.25 14.73
CA SER A 244 -6.98 7.39 15.49
C SER A 244 -7.32 7.34 16.99
N LYS A 245 -8.26 6.48 17.40
CA LYS A 245 -8.62 6.24 18.81
C LYS A 245 -7.94 4.99 19.42
N GLY A 246 -7.10 4.27 18.67
CA GLY A 246 -6.42 3.06 19.12
C GLY A 246 -6.44 1.93 18.07
N ILE A 247 -5.79 0.81 18.40
CA ILE A 247 -5.71 -0.39 17.57
C ILE A 247 -7.12 -0.98 17.41
N GLY A 248 -7.66 -1.00 16.19
CA GLY A 248 -8.75 -1.91 15.84
C GLY A 248 -8.16 -3.32 15.75
N GLY A 249 -8.82 -4.31 16.35
CA GLY A 249 -8.27 -5.67 16.52
C GLY A 249 -7.76 -6.32 15.22
N ARG A 250 -7.01 -7.43 15.39
CA ARG A 250 -6.36 -8.23 14.32
C ARG A 250 -7.34 -9.02 13.42
N ARG A 251 -8.64 -8.69 13.49
CA ARG A 251 -9.72 -9.18 12.63
C ARG A 251 -10.72 -8.03 12.54
N PHE A 252 -11.07 -7.56 11.35
CA PHE A 252 -12.09 -6.52 11.23
C PHE A 252 -13.17 -6.92 10.22
N ARG A 253 -14.42 -6.97 10.71
CA ARG A 253 -15.61 -6.60 9.96
C ARG A 253 -16.14 -5.26 10.52
N PRO A 254 -16.47 -4.27 9.65
CA PRO A 254 -17.41 -3.18 9.81
C PRO A 254 -17.99 -2.69 11.15
N SER A 255 -17.31 -2.05 12.10
CA SER A 255 -18.01 -1.16 13.06
C SER A 255 -17.53 0.29 12.99
N VAL A 256 -18.50 1.18 12.78
CA VAL A 256 -18.36 2.59 12.40
C VAL A 256 -17.55 3.42 13.41
N GLY A 257 -16.54 4.12 12.91
CA GLY A 257 -15.84 5.20 13.60
C GLY A 257 -14.78 5.81 12.69
N GLN A 258 -14.65 7.14 12.70
CA GLN A 258 -13.68 7.89 11.90
C GLN A 258 -12.28 7.26 11.98
N THR A 259 -11.84 6.62 10.90
CA THR A 259 -10.68 5.75 10.87
C THR A 259 -9.65 6.32 9.89
N ARG A 260 -8.42 6.53 10.38
CA ARG A 260 -7.22 6.56 9.53
C ARG A 260 -6.65 5.16 9.50
N ALA A 261 -7.15 4.31 8.59
CA ALA A 261 -6.71 2.93 8.49
C ALA A 261 -5.30 2.91 7.87
N CYS A 262 -4.29 2.56 8.64
CA CYS A 262 -3.04 2.04 8.06
C CYS A 262 -3.15 0.52 8.07
N ALA A 263 -3.32 -0.07 6.90
CA ALA A 263 -3.38 -1.50 6.71
C ALA A 263 -1.97 -2.04 6.46
N PHE A 264 -1.36 -2.60 7.51
CA PHE A 264 -0.08 -3.28 7.43
C PHE A 264 -0.29 -4.78 7.24
N LEU A 265 0.40 -5.34 6.25
CA LEU A 265 0.51 -6.78 6.08
C LEU A 265 1.78 -7.25 6.80
N LEU A 266 1.62 -8.04 7.86
CA LEU A 266 2.76 -8.64 8.55
C LEU A 266 3.09 -10.00 7.91
N PRO A 267 4.34 -10.26 7.49
CA PRO A 267 4.76 -11.62 7.17
C PRO A 267 4.74 -12.46 8.46
N GLY A 268 4.21 -13.68 8.37
CA GLY A 268 4.18 -14.63 9.49
C GLY A 268 5.57 -14.82 10.10
N GLY A 269 5.65 -14.68 11.43
CA GLY A 269 6.89 -14.91 12.15
C GLY A 269 7.17 -16.39 12.24
N GLY A 270 8.19 -16.88 11.55
CA GLY A 270 8.71 -18.23 11.75
C GLY A 270 9.24 -18.37 13.18
N GLY A 271 8.58 -19.21 13.98
CA GLY A 271 9.03 -19.57 15.32
C GLY A 271 10.40 -20.23 15.23
N ALA A 272 11.45 -19.51 15.62
CA ALA A 272 12.74 -20.12 15.91
C ALA A 272 12.60 -20.90 17.22
N GLY A 273 12.29 -22.19 17.10
CA GLY A 273 12.39 -23.15 18.19
C GLY A 273 13.83 -23.20 18.70
N GLY A 274 14.09 -22.51 19.81
CA GLY A 274 15.33 -22.65 20.55
C GLY A 274 15.31 -23.99 21.30
N THR A 275 16.04 -24.98 20.80
CA THR A 275 16.52 -26.07 21.64
C THR A 275 17.82 -25.63 22.32
N ARG A 276 17.87 -25.88 23.62
CA ARG A 276 19.01 -25.67 24.51
C ARG A 276 20.29 -26.37 24.04
#